data_AF-A0A2V7H719-F1
#
_entry.id   AF-A0A2V7H719-F1
#
_cell.length_a   1.000
_cell.length_b   1.000
_cell.length_c   1.000
_cell.angle_alpha   90.00
_cell.angle_beta   90.00
_cell.angle_gamma   90.00
#
_symmetry.space_group_name_H-M   'P 1'
#
loop_
_entity.id
_entity.type
_entity.pdbx_description
1 polymer ?
#
loop_
_entity_poly.entity_id
_entity_poly.type
_entity_poly.pdbx_seq_one_letter_code
_entity_poly.pdbx_strand_id
1 'polypeptide(L)'
;MVRRLLHPFVLVVSAILLAGYAYVAARLTSTAPVRVALAAPFVMVWILPVVYWFGDRDRQGRVHEWVQALSFLCMGWLSFLLVLTVGRDVLLLATAALPPLAAVHRLLDAAGAAWVPVAALVAVCVGALAALRGPYVRRVDIPVEGLAPDLDGLRIVQISDLHVGPTMRLAYVQRVVDMTKELAPDLIALTGD
;
A
#
# COMPACT_ATOMS: atom_id res chain seq x y z
N MET A 1 19.12 -24.86 -0.18
CA MET A 1 18.11 -24.16 0.65
C MET A 1 18.71 -22.98 1.44
N VAL A 2 19.77 -23.22 2.25
CA VAL A 2 20.44 -22.19 3.08
C VAL A 2 20.98 -20.98 2.30
N ARG A 3 21.57 -21.18 1.11
CA ARG A 3 22.09 -20.07 0.28
C ARG A 3 21.03 -19.05 -0.16
N ARG A 4 19.75 -19.45 -0.30
CA ARG A 4 18.66 -18.52 -0.66
C ARG A 4 18.17 -17.72 0.55
N LEU A 5 18.16 -18.32 1.74
CA LEU A 5 17.77 -17.65 2.99
C LEU A 5 18.82 -16.64 3.48
N LEU A 6 20.09 -16.91 3.21
CA LEU A 6 21.20 -16.00 3.50
C LEU A 6 21.44 -14.94 2.40
N HIS A 7 20.54 -14.86 1.41
CA HIS A 7 20.63 -13.82 0.39
C HIS A 7 20.44 -12.44 1.06
N PRO A 8 21.28 -11.42 0.75
CA PRO A 8 21.23 -10.12 1.43
C PRO A 8 19.83 -9.51 1.45
N PHE A 9 19.10 -9.61 0.33
CA PHE A 9 17.72 -9.17 0.24
C PHE A 9 16.80 -9.80 1.29
N VAL A 10 16.86 -11.12 1.48
CA VAL A 10 16.00 -11.85 2.43
C VAL A 10 16.34 -11.46 3.85
N LEU A 11 17.62 -11.31 4.15
CA LEU A 11 18.10 -10.86 5.46
C LEU A 11 17.60 -9.44 5.76
N VAL A 12 17.71 -8.52 4.80
CA VAL A 12 17.24 -7.13 4.95
C VAL A 12 15.73 -7.08 5.15
N VAL A 13 14.94 -7.76 4.31
CA VAL A 13 13.47 -7.78 4.44
C VAL A 13 13.06 -8.39 5.78
N SER A 14 13.70 -9.50 6.18
CA SER A 14 13.39 -10.14 7.47
C SER A 14 13.78 -9.25 8.65
N ALA A 15 14.91 -8.54 8.57
CA ALA A 15 15.33 -7.58 9.59
C ALA A 15 14.35 -6.39 9.69
N ILE A 16 13.88 -5.85 8.56
CA ILE A 16 12.89 -4.77 8.52
C ILE A 16 11.57 -5.23 9.16
N LEU A 17 11.06 -6.40 8.76
CA LEU A 17 9.82 -6.93 9.32
C LEU A 17 9.94 -7.23 10.81
N LEU A 18 11.06 -7.80 11.26
CA LEU A 18 11.30 -8.10 12.66
C LEU A 18 11.43 -6.81 13.49
N ALA A 19 12.16 -5.81 12.99
CA ALA A 19 12.29 -4.51 13.63
C ALA A 19 10.94 -3.78 13.72
N GLY A 20 10.17 -3.78 12.63
CA GLY A 20 8.82 -3.23 12.60
C GLY A 20 7.89 -3.92 13.59
N TYR A 21 7.92 -5.25 13.65
CA TYR A 21 7.16 -6.03 14.62
C TYR A 21 7.56 -5.69 16.05
N ALA A 22 8.86 -5.73 16.35
CA ALA A 22 9.37 -5.44 17.70
C ALA A 22 8.98 -4.04 18.16
N TYR A 23 9.09 -3.05 17.28
CA TYR A 23 8.69 -1.68 17.55
C TYR A 23 7.18 -1.57 17.85
N VAL A 24 6.33 -2.03 16.93
CA VAL A 24 4.87 -1.95 17.09
C VAL A 24 4.40 -2.74 18.32
N ALA A 25 4.93 -3.95 18.53
CA ALA A 25 4.61 -4.77 19.69
C ALA A 25 5.03 -4.11 21.00
N ALA A 26 6.17 -3.43 21.05
CA ALA A 26 6.63 -2.71 22.23
C ALA A 26 5.79 -1.45 22.52
N ARG A 27 5.33 -0.74 21.47
CA ARG A 27 4.62 0.54 21.62
C ARG A 27 3.11 0.42 21.82
N LEU A 28 2.49 -0.64 21.28
CA LEU A 28 1.03 -0.79 21.30
C LEU A 28 0.52 -1.79 22.35
N THR A 29 1.35 -2.71 22.86
CA THR A 29 0.86 -3.69 23.84
C THR A 29 1.92 -4.23 24.80
N SER A 30 1.51 -4.49 26.04
CA SER A 30 2.30 -5.21 27.05
C SER A 30 1.89 -6.68 27.18
N THR A 31 0.76 -7.10 26.58
CA THR A 31 0.19 -8.44 26.79
C THR A 31 0.68 -9.43 25.75
N ALA A 32 1.13 -10.60 26.20
CA ALA A 32 1.63 -11.66 25.32
C ALA A 32 0.60 -12.11 24.25
N PRO A 33 -0.71 -12.29 24.56
CA PRO A 33 -1.68 -12.70 23.56
C PRO A 33 -1.81 -11.72 22.39
N VAL A 34 -1.80 -10.41 22.67
CA VAL A 34 -1.90 -9.39 21.62
C VAL A 34 -0.61 -9.32 20.80
N ARG A 35 0.57 -9.51 21.43
CA ARG A 35 1.84 -9.60 20.70
C ARG A 35 1.87 -10.77 19.72
N VAL A 36 1.32 -11.92 20.12
CA VAL A 36 1.20 -13.10 19.23
C VAL A 36 0.22 -12.81 18.10
N ALA A 37 -0.94 -12.21 18.39
CA ALA A 37 -1.91 -11.82 17.37
C ALA A 37 -1.31 -10.83 16.35
N LEU A 38 -0.52 -9.86 16.82
CA LEU A 38 0.18 -8.90 15.98
C LEU A 38 1.29 -9.53 15.13
N ALA A 39 1.81 -10.71 15.47
CA ALA A 39 2.84 -11.38 14.67
C ALA A 39 2.27 -11.99 13.38
N ALA A 40 1.02 -12.44 13.41
CA ALA A 40 0.32 -13.07 12.28
C ALA A 40 0.41 -12.29 10.94
N PRO A 41 0.09 -10.97 10.87
CA PRO A 41 0.24 -10.18 9.65
C PRO A 41 1.69 -10.09 9.14
N PHE A 42 2.69 -10.01 10.02
CA PHE A 42 4.11 -9.96 9.62
C PHE A 42 4.53 -11.29 9.01
N VAL A 43 4.10 -12.40 9.61
CA VAL A 43 4.29 -13.74 9.04
C VAL A 43 3.60 -13.85 7.68
N MET A 44 2.36 -13.35 7.55
CA MET A 44 1.62 -13.37 6.29
C MET A 44 2.37 -12.64 5.17
N VAL A 45 2.93 -11.45 5.43
CA VAL A 45 3.75 -10.73 4.46
C VAL A 45 4.99 -11.54 4.06
N TRP A 46 5.57 -12.30 5.00
CA TRP A 46 6.73 -13.15 4.73
C TRP A 46 6.38 -14.44 3.95
N ILE A 47 5.14 -14.92 4.02
CA ILE A 47 4.67 -16.08 3.23
C ILE A 47 4.79 -15.82 1.73
N LEU A 48 4.51 -14.59 1.26
CA LEU A 48 4.49 -14.28 -0.17
C LEU A 48 5.85 -14.49 -0.86
N PRO A 49 6.99 -13.97 -0.35
CA PRO A 49 8.31 -14.31 -0.85
C PRO A 49 8.58 -15.82 -0.86
N VAL A 50 8.20 -16.56 0.19
CA VAL A 50 8.41 -18.01 0.27
C VAL A 50 7.62 -18.73 -0.83
N VAL A 51 6.33 -18.41 -0.97
CA VAL A 51 5.48 -18.99 -2.02
C VAL A 51 6.02 -18.65 -3.40
N TYR A 52 6.53 -17.44 -3.63
CA TYR A 52 7.06 -17.03 -4.93
C TYR A 52 8.47 -17.61 -5.23
N TRP A 53 9.30 -17.86 -4.21
CA TRP A 53 10.65 -18.41 -4.39
C TRP A 53 10.68 -19.92 -4.61
N PHE A 54 9.73 -20.62 -4.01
CA PHE A 54 9.66 -22.08 -3.99
C PHE A 54 8.47 -22.62 -4.78
N GLY A 55 7.47 -21.79 -5.06
CA GLY A 55 6.34 -22.12 -5.91
C GLY A 55 6.63 -21.82 -7.38
N ASP A 56 5.75 -22.37 -8.21
CA ASP A 56 5.74 -22.11 -9.64
C ASP A 56 5.00 -20.80 -9.91
N ARG A 57 5.64 -19.89 -10.63
CA ARG A 57 5.14 -18.52 -10.86
C ARG A 57 3.91 -18.49 -11.74
N ASP A 58 3.69 -19.56 -12.50
CA ASP A 58 2.56 -19.71 -13.42
C ASP A 58 1.38 -20.45 -12.78
N ARG A 59 1.48 -20.86 -11.49
CA ARG A 59 0.36 -21.51 -10.78
C ARG A 59 -0.75 -20.51 -10.48
N GLN A 60 -1.76 -20.52 -11.35
CA GLN A 60 -3.03 -19.84 -11.11
C GLN A 60 -3.97 -20.75 -10.29
N GLY A 61 -4.58 -20.19 -9.25
CA GLY A 61 -5.55 -20.90 -8.43
C GLY A 61 -6.09 -20.05 -7.28
N ARG A 62 -7.31 -20.35 -6.84
CA ARG A 62 -8.01 -19.57 -5.79
C ARG A 62 -7.18 -19.38 -4.52
N VAL A 63 -6.46 -20.41 -4.09
CA VAL A 63 -5.61 -20.32 -2.88
C VAL A 63 -4.50 -19.29 -3.07
N HIS A 64 -3.85 -19.26 -4.23
CA HIS A 64 -2.81 -18.29 -4.53
C HIS A 64 -3.37 -16.86 -4.54
N GLU A 65 -4.54 -16.67 -5.15
CA GLU A 65 -5.24 -15.37 -5.16
C GLU A 65 -5.57 -14.89 -3.73
N TRP A 66 -6.11 -15.76 -2.87
CA TRP A 66 -6.41 -15.40 -1.48
C TRP A 66 -5.15 -15.11 -0.66
N VAL A 67 -4.09 -15.91 -0.81
CA VAL A 67 -2.81 -15.67 -0.14
C VAL A 67 -2.22 -14.35 -0.58
N GLN A 68 -2.24 -14.05 -1.88
CA GLN A 68 -1.74 -12.78 -2.42
C GLN A 68 -2.56 -11.60 -1.91
N ALA A 69 -3.90 -11.66 -2.00
CA ALA A 69 -4.79 -10.61 -1.52
C ALA A 69 -4.61 -10.36 -0.02
N LEU A 70 -4.57 -11.43 0.78
CA LEU A 70 -4.37 -11.31 2.23
C LEU A 70 -2.98 -10.76 2.57
N SER A 71 -1.94 -11.14 1.83
CA SER A 71 -0.58 -10.60 1.99
C SER A 71 -0.53 -9.12 1.67
N PHE A 72 -1.18 -8.66 0.59
CA PHE A 72 -1.25 -7.24 0.26
C PHE A 72 -2.07 -6.44 1.27
N LEU A 73 -3.19 -6.97 1.75
CA LEU A 73 -3.96 -6.34 2.82
C LEU A 73 -3.17 -6.26 4.13
N CYS A 74 -2.45 -7.33 4.51
CA CYS A 74 -1.55 -7.32 5.66
C CYS A 74 -0.43 -6.30 5.47
N MET A 75 0.18 -6.23 4.29
CA MET A 75 1.23 -5.26 3.98
C MET A 75 0.72 -3.82 4.09
N GLY A 76 -0.44 -3.52 3.50
CA GLY A 76 -1.08 -2.21 3.60
C GLY A 76 -1.43 -1.84 5.04
N TRP A 77 -2.04 -2.77 5.77
CA TRP A 77 -2.38 -2.57 7.18
C TRP A 77 -1.14 -2.33 8.05
N LEU A 78 -0.09 -3.13 7.89
CA LEU A 78 1.18 -2.96 8.62
C LEU A 78 1.87 -1.63 8.30
N SER A 79 1.82 -1.18 7.05
CA SER A 79 2.35 0.13 6.66
C SER A 79 1.64 1.26 7.40
N PHE A 80 0.31 1.29 7.37
CA PHE A 80 -0.47 2.28 8.13
C PHE A 80 -0.27 2.14 9.64
N LEU A 81 -0.21 0.91 10.16
CA LEU A 81 0.02 0.64 11.58
C LEU A 81 1.36 1.22 12.03
N LEU A 82 2.43 1.02 11.26
CA LEU A 82 3.76 1.56 11.54
C LEU A 82 3.75 3.09 11.50
N VAL A 83 3.23 3.69 10.41
CA VAL A 83 3.18 5.14 10.24
C VAL A 83 2.37 5.81 11.34
N LEU A 84 1.22 5.25 11.70
CA LEU A 84 0.37 5.78 12.79
C LEU A 84 0.99 5.58 14.17
N THR A 85 1.74 4.49 14.38
CA THR A 85 2.49 4.28 15.64
C THR A 85 3.61 5.32 15.77
N VAL A 86 4.39 5.56 14.70
CA VAL A 86 5.41 6.62 14.68
C VAL A 86 4.76 7.99 14.86
N GLY A 87 3.65 8.25 14.17
CA GLY A 87 2.89 9.50 14.31
C GLY A 87 2.41 9.73 15.73
N ARG A 88 1.84 8.70 16.39
CA ARG A 88 1.48 8.75 17.82
C ARG A 88 2.68 9.12 18.69
N ASP A 89 3.83 8.49 18.47
CA ASP A 89 5.00 8.71 19.29
C ASP A 89 5.58 10.12 19.11
N VAL A 90 5.61 10.63 17.87
CA VAL A 90 5.97 12.03 17.58
C VAL A 90 5.00 12.99 18.28
N LEU A 91 3.69 12.73 18.23
CA LEU A 91 2.67 13.56 18.90
C LEU A 91 2.79 13.50 20.43
N LEU A 92 3.12 12.34 21.02
CA LEU A 92 3.38 12.21 22.45
C LEU A 92 4.59 13.05 22.86
N LEU A 93 5.69 12.99 22.08
CA LEU A 93 6.88 13.80 22.32
C LEU A 93 6.59 15.30 22.20
N ALA A 94 5.88 15.72 21.15
CA ALA A 94 5.54 17.12 20.93
C ALA A 94 4.63 17.69 22.02
N THR A 95 3.63 16.92 22.47
CA THR A 95 2.69 17.35 23.51
C THR A 95 3.29 17.30 24.91
N ALA A 96 4.29 16.46 25.17
CA ALA A 96 4.96 16.39 26.48
C ALA A 96 5.69 17.70 26.86
N ALA A 97 6.19 18.44 25.87
CA ALA A 97 6.93 19.68 26.08
C ALA A 97 6.03 20.91 26.29
N LEU A 98 4.71 20.78 26.12
CA LEU A 98 3.77 21.90 26.05
C LEU A 98 2.70 21.78 27.15
N PRO A 99 2.82 22.51 28.29
CA PRO A 99 1.85 22.45 29.38
C PRO A 99 0.38 22.68 28.97
N PRO A 100 0.06 23.59 28.02
CA PRO A 100 -1.31 23.76 27.54
C PRO A 100 -1.91 22.50 26.89
N LEU A 101 -1.09 21.57 26.41
CA LEU A 101 -1.52 20.34 25.73
C LEU A 101 -1.54 19.11 26.66
N ALA A 102 -1.38 19.28 27.97
CA ALA A 102 -1.32 18.15 28.91
C ALA A 102 -2.57 17.25 28.89
N ALA A 103 -3.75 17.81 28.62
CA ALA A 103 -4.98 17.03 28.45
C ALA A 103 -4.92 16.13 27.20
N VAL A 104 -4.45 16.68 26.07
CA VAL A 104 -4.27 15.94 24.81
C VAL A 104 -3.21 14.87 24.98
N HIS A 105 -2.09 15.18 25.64
CA HIS A 105 -1.03 14.21 25.93
C HIS A 105 -1.57 13.00 26.70
N ARG A 106 -2.31 13.23 27.79
CA ARG A 106 -2.91 12.15 28.59
C ARG A 106 -3.89 11.29 27.80
N LEU A 107 -4.71 11.91 26.95
CA LEU A 107 -5.66 11.18 26.10
C LEU A 107 -4.92 10.30 25.08
N LEU A 108 -3.89 10.85 24.42
CA LEU A 108 -3.09 10.14 23.43
C LEU A 108 -2.30 8.99 24.06
N ASP A 109 -1.79 9.19 25.27
CA ASP A 109 -1.06 8.15 25.99
C ASP A 109 -2.00 7.01 26.40
N ALA A 110 -3.13 7.35 27.04
CA ALA A 110 -4.09 6.37 27.55
C ALA A 110 -4.84 5.60 26.46
N ALA A 111 -5.25 6.26 25.37
CA ALA A 111 -6.12 5.66 24.36
C ALA A 111 -5.43 5.41 23.02
N GLY A 112 -4.33 6.11 22.71
CA GLY A 112 -3.71 6.08 21.39
C GLY A 112 -3.23 4.69 20.99
N ALA A 113 -2.69 3.90 21.92
CA ALA A 113 -2.22 2.54 21.64
C ALA A 113 -3.34 1.62 21.14
N ALA A 114 -4.55 1.76 21.68
CA ALA A 114 -5.72 0.95 21.31
C ALA A 114 -6.35 1.42 19.99
N TRP A 115 -6.32 2.73 19.71
CA TRP A 115 -6.92 3.30 18.50
C TRP A 115 -6.04 3.19 17.25
N VAL A 116 -4.72 3.14 17.39
CA VAL A 116 -3.81 3.02 16.23
C VAL A 116 -4.11 1.79 15.34
N PRO A 117 -4.29 0.57 15.87
CA PRO A 117 -4.68 -0.59 15.06
C PRO A 117 -6.03 -0.43 14.33
N VAL A 118 -7.00 0.20 15.00
CA VAL A 118 -8.33 0.47 14.43
C VAL A 118 -8.24 1.49 13.30
N ALA A 119 -7.50 2.59 13.52
CA ALA A 119 -7.27 3.61 12.51
C ALA A 119 -6.50 3.04 11.29
N ALA A 120 -5.50 2.18 11.52
CA ALA A 120 -4.81 1.48 10.45
C ALA A 120 -5.75 0.56 9.64
N LEU A 121 -6.69 -0.12 10.32
CA LEU A 121 -7.70 -0.96 9.67
C LEU A 121 -8.65 -0.13 8.82
N VAL A 122 -9.12 1.01 9.34
CA VAL A 122 -9.95 1.95 8.58
C VAL A 122 -9.18 2.47 7.37
N ALA A 123 -7.91 2.85 7.53
CA ALA A 123 -7.08 3.36 6.45
C ALA A 123 -6.89 2.34 5.32
N VAL A 124 -6.61 1.06 5.64
CA VAL A 124 -6.50 0.01 4.61
C VAL A 124 -7.84 -0.27 3.93
N CYS A 125 -8.97 -0.24 4.66
CA CYS A 125 -10.30 -0.39 4.08
C CYS A 125 -10.64 0.77 3.13
N VAL A 126 -10.37 2.01 3.53
CA VAL A 126 -10.57 3.19 2.68
C VAL A 126 -9.68 3.12 1.44
N GLY A 127 -8.40 2.74 1.60
CA GLY A 127 -7.48 2.54 0.50
C GLY A 127 -7.93 1.45 -0.47
N ALA A 128 -8.42 0.31 0.06
CA ALA A 128 -8.95 -0.78 -0.75
C ALA A 128 -10.21 -0.34 -1.53
N LEU A 129 -11.14 0.38 -0.89
CA LEU A 129 -12.33 0.92 -1.56
C LEU A 129 -11.94 1.95 -2.63
N ALA A 130 -10.95 2.79 -2.38
CA ALA A 130 -10.42 3.74 -3.37
C ALA A 130 -9.81 3.01 -4.57
N ALA A 131 -9.03 1.95 -4.35
CA ALA A 131 -8.45 1.12 -5.41
C ALA A 131 -9.53 0.41 -6.25
N LEU A 132 -10.63 -0.03 -5.61
CA LEU A 132 -11.75 -0.68 -6.29
C LEU A 132 -12.57 0.26 -7.19
N ARG A 133 -12.47 1.58 -7.02
CA ARG A 133 -13.14 2.55 -7.93
C ARG A 133 -12.60 2.49 -9.35
N GLY A 134 -11.38 1.97 -9.53
CA GLY A 134 -10.76 1.82 -10.84
C GLY A 134 -10.24 3.15 -11.42
N PRO A 135 -9.94 3.17 -12.73
CA PRO A 135 -9.35 4.32 -13.38
C PRO A 135 -10.35 5.46 -13.50
N TYR A 136 -9.87 6.71 -13.50
CA TYR A 136 -10.66 7.90 -13.75
C TYR A 136 -9.94 8.80 -14.76
N VAL A 137 -10.70 9.57 -15.53
CA VAL A 137 -10.13 10.51 -16.50
C VAL A 137 -9.72 11.78 -15.77
N ARG A 138 -8.45 12.16 -15.88
CA ARG A 138 -7.95 13.48 -15.50
C ARG A 138 -7.62 14.26 -16.77
N ARG A 139 -8.32 15.37 -17.00
CA ARG A 139 -8.01 16.32 -18.08
C ARG A 139 -7.02 17.36 -17.57
N VAL A 140 -5.99 17.63 -18.35
CA VAL A 140 -4.96 18.63 -18.05
C VAL A 140 -4.68 19.38 -19.35
N ASP A 141 -4.84 20.69 -19.32
CA ASP A 141 -4.47 21.55 -20.44
C ASP A 141 -2.98 21.91 -20.29
N ILE A 142 -2.20 21.61 -21.32
CA ILE A 142 -0.75 21.83 -21.34
C ILE A 142 -0.46 23.01 -22.27
N PRO A 143 -0.13 24.21 -21.74
CA PRO A 143 0.26 25.33 -22.58
C PRO A 143 1.65 25.08 -23.17
N VAL A 144 1.77 25.13 -24.48
CA VAL A 144 3.05 24.97 -25.20
C VAL A 144 3.38 26.27 -25.93
N GLU A 145 4.47 26.91 -25.55
CA GLU A 145 4.93 28.14 -26.20
C GLU A 145 5.41 27.82 -27.63
N GLY A 146 4.96 28.61 -28.61
CA GLY A 146 5.31 28.40 -30.02
C GLY A 146 4.66 27.15 -30.65
N LEU A 147 3.57 26.63 -30.07
CA LEU A 147 2.84 25.51 -30.66
C LEU A 147 2.34 25.88 -32.08
N ALA A 148 2.57 24.98 -33.04
CA ALA A 148 2.06 25.16 -34.38
C ALA A 148 0.51 25.22 -34.35
N PRO A 149 -0.14 26.14 -35.09
CA PRO A 149 -1.60 26.31 -35.05
C PRO A 149 -2.39 25.02 -35.33
N ASP A 150 -1.87 24.15 -36.21
CA ASP A 150 -2.52 22.87 -36.56
C ASP A 150 -2.53 21.84 -35.41
N LEU A 151 -1.77 22.09 -34.35
CA LEU A 151 -1.72 21.24 -33.15
C LEU A 151 -2.54 21.82 -31.98
N ASP A 152 -3.12 23.02 -32.14
CA ASP A 152 -3.99 23.59 -31.13
C ASP A 152 -5.27 22.74 -31.00
N GLY A 153 -5.61 22.38 -29.76
CA GLY A 153 -6.71 21.47 -29.47
C GLY A 153 -6.42 19.97 -29.73
N LEU A 154 -5.19 19.58 -30.07
CA LEU A 154 -4.80 18.16 -30.16
C LEU A 154 -5.05 17.43 -28.83
N ARG A 155 -5.85 16.36 -28.87
CA ARG A 155 -6.17 15.57 -27.67
C ARG A 155 -5.34 14.31 -27.61
N ILE A 156 -4.46 14.25 -26.61
CA ILE A 156 -3.64 13.08 -26.30
C ILE A 156 -4.23 12.35 -25.08
N VAL A 157 -4.55 11.07 -25.23
CA VAL A 157 -4.82 10.19 -24.08
C VAL A 157 -3.54 9.44 -23.74
N GLN A 158 -3.00 9.75 -22.56
CA GLN A 158 -1.84 9.05 -22.01
C GLN A 158 -2.29 7.95 -21.05
N ILE A 159 -1.76 6.75 -21.24
CA ILE A 159 -1.97 5.60 -20.34
C ILE A 159 -0.59 5.14 -19.86
N SER A 160 -0.46 4.94 -18.55
CA SER A 160 0.77 4.50 -17.88
C SER A 160 0.42 3.46 -16.84
N ASP A 161 1.39 2.61 -16.50
CA ASP A 161 1.40 1.71 -15.36
C ASP A 161 0.18 0.77 -15.29
N LEU A 162 -0.18 0.15 -16.41
CA LEU A 162 -1.27 -0.83 -16.45
C LEU A 162 -0.93 -2.10 -15.64
N HIS A 163 0.36 -2.47 -15.58
CA HIS A 163 0.90 -3.62 -14.86
C HIS A 163 0.06 -4.88 -15.06
N VAL A 164 -0.21 -5.23 -16.32
CA VAL A 164 -1.07 -6.36 -16.67
C VAL A 164 -0.47 -7.65 -16.11
N GLY A 165 -1.23 -8.33 -15.25
CA GLY A 165 -0.76 -9.51 -14.54
C GLY A 165 -1.89 -10.20 -13.77
N PRO A 166 -1.59 -11.19 -12.91
CA PRO A 166 -2.61 -11.95 -12.17
C PRO A 166 -3.55 -11.06 -11.33
N THR A 167 -3.02 -9.91 -10.86
CA THR A 167 -3.75 -8.93 -10.06
C THR A 167 -4.55 -7.94 -10.92
N MET A 168 -4.02 -7.53 -12.08
CA MET A 168 -4.69 -6.62 -13.04
C MET A 168 -5.37 -7.40 -14.15
N ARG A 169 -6.65 -7.71 -13.92
CA ARG A 169 -7.44 -8.61 -14.76
C ARG A 169 -7.96 -7.94 -16.03
N LEU A 170 -8.33 -8.76 -17.01
CA LEU A 170 -8.92 -8.35 -18.30
C LEU A 170 -10.02 -7.28 -18.16
N ALA A 171 -10.89 -7.40 -17.16
CA ALA A 171 -11.97 -6.44 -16.92
C ALA A 171 -11.47 -5.02 -16.61
N TYR A 172 -10.31 -4.87 -15.96
CA TYR A 172 -9.72 -3.55 -15.70
C TYR A 172 -9.21 -2.94 -17.01
N VAL A 173 -8.45 -3.71 -17.79
CA VAL A 173 -7.91 -3.28 -19.09
C VAL A 173 -9.03 -2.91 -20.05
N GLN A 174 -10.10 -3.72 -20.11
CA GLN A 174 -11.25 -3.44 -20.94
C GLN A 174 -11.91 -2.10 -20.58
N ARG A 175 -12.09 -1.79 -19.29
CA ARG A 175 -12.61 -0.49 -18.85
C ARG A 175 -11.71 0.67 -19.30
N VAL A 176 -10.39 0.54 -19.20
CA VAL A 176 -9.45 1.57 -19.67
C VAL A 176 -9.59 1.79 -21.19
N VAL A 177 -9.71 0.71 -21.96
CA VAL A 177 -9.93 0.78 -23.41
C VAL A 177 -11.25 1.48 -23.75
N ASP A 178 -12.34 1.11 -23.06
CA ASP A 178 -13.66 1.69 -23.30
C ASP A 178 -13.67 3.20 -22.97
N MET A 179 -13.11 3.58 -21.82
CA MET A 179 -12.95 4.98 -21.44
C MET A 179 -12.07 5.75 -22.44
N THR A 180 -11.00 5.15 -22.94
CA THR A 180 -10.12 5.78 -23.93
C THR A 180 -10.86 6.05 -25.25
N LYS A 181 -11.68 5.11 -25.71
CA LYS A 181 -12.51 5.28 -26.90
C LYS A 181 -13.53 6.41 -26.73
N GLU A 182 -14.18 6.49 -25.57
CA GLU A 182 -15.16 7.55 -25.26
C GLU A 182 -14.55 8.96 -25.27
N LEU A 183 -13.25 9.09 -24.99
CA LEU A 183 -12.54 10.37 -25.06
C LEU A 183 -12.28 10.85 -26.48
N ALA A 184 -12.42 9.97 -27.48
CA ALA A 184 -12.17 10.21 -28.90
C ALA A 184 -10.83 10.95 -29.14
N PRO A 185 -9.68 10.47 -28.62
CA PRO A 185 -8.41 11.15 -28.77
C PRO A 185 -7.90 11.16 -30.21
N ASP A 186 -7.05 12.13 -30.52
CA ASP A 186 -6.32 12.21 -31.79
C ASP A 186 -5.04 11.37 -31.73
N LEU A 187 -4.48 11.20 -30.52
CA LEU A 187 -3.30 10.38 -30.25
C LEU A 187 -3.47 9.59 -28.93
N ILE A 188 -3.08 8.32 -28.94
CA ILE A 188 -2.97 7.50 -27.72
C ILE A 188 -1.48 7.28 -27.45
N ALA A 189 -1.03 7.66 -26.25
CA ALA A 189 0.35 7.47 -25.80
C ALA A 189 0.41 6.44 -24.66
N LEU A 190 1.19 5.38 -24.85
CA LEU A 190 1.50 4.39 -23.81
C LEU A 190 2.90 4.71 -23.27
N THR A 191 2.98 5.21 -22.04
CA THR A 191 4.23 5.79 -21.51
C THR A 191 4.98 4.92 -20.52
N GLY A 192 4.51 3.70 -20.25
CA GLY A 192 5.33 2.65 -19.66
C GLY A 192 4.67 1.82 -18.58
N ASP A 193 5.29 0.66 -18.40
CA ASP A 193 5.48 -0.21 -17.23
C ASP A 193 7.00 -0.43 -17.16
#